data_AF-A0A382MMX3-F1
#
_entry.id   AF-A0A382MMX3-F1
#
_cell.length_a   1.000
_cell.length_b   1.000
_cell.length_c   1.000
_cell.angle_alpha   90.00
_cell.angle_beta   90.00
_cell.angle_gamma   90.00
#
_symmetry.space_group_name_H-M   'P 1'
#
loop_
_entity.id
_entity.type
_entity.pdbx_description
1 polymer ?
#
loop_
_entity_poly.entity_id
_entity_poly.type
_entity_poly.pdbx_seq_one_letter_code
_entity_poly.pdbx_strand_id
1 'polypeptide(L)' 'MEIARRSRGTPRIANRILRRTRDYAQVKAQGKIDETVAKASLESLGIDEHGLDDMDRAILAALIDKFNGGPVGVNS' A
#
# COMPACT_ATOMS: atom_id res chain seq x y z
N MET A 1 10.73 -10.42 1.76
CA MET A 1 9.33 -10.77 2.18
C MET A 1 8.34 -9.61 1.97
N GLU A 2 8.67 -8.66 1.11
CA GLU A 2 8.08 -7.31 1.16
C GLU A 2 6.58 -7.24 0.80
N ILE A 3 6.17 -7.92 -0.26
CA ILE A 3 4.78 -7.94 -0.73
C ILE A 3 3.85 -8.51 0.35
N ALA A 4 4.22 -9.63 0.96
CA ALA A 4 3.39 -10.31 1.94
C ALA A 4 3.19 -9.46 3.21
N ARG A 5 4.26 -8.81 3.70
CA ARG A 5 4.21 -7.94 4.88
C ARG A 5 3.21 -6.79 4.70
N ARG A 6 3.13 -6.21 3.51
CA ARG A 6 2.25 -5.07 3.18
C ARG A 6 0.89 -5.47 2.60
N SER A 7 0.55 -6.76 2.60
CA SER A 7 -0.72 -7.26 2.04
C SER A 7 -1.88 -7.31 3.03
N ARG A 8 -1.68 -6.86 4.28
CA ARG A 8 -2.70 -6.85 5.35
C ARG A 8 -3.39 -8.22 5.53
N GLY A 9 -2.59 -9.30 5.50
CA GLY A 9 -3.07 -10.68 5.66
C GLY A 9 -4.07 -11.14 4.59
N THR A 10 -4.26 -10.39 3.50
CA THR A 10 -5.36 -10.62 2.54
C THR A 10 -4.80 -11.14 1.21
N PRO A 11 -5.08 -12.40 0.82
CA PRO A 11 -4.57 -12.98 -0.43
C PRO A 11 -4.95 -12.17 -1.69
N ARG A 12 -6.14 -11.56 -1.70
CA ARG A 12 -6.59 -10.68 -2.78
C ARG A 12 -5.68 -9.46 -2.96
N ILE A 13 -5.25 -8.84 -1.86
CA ILE A 13 -4.37 -7.67 -1.87
C ILE A 13 -2.97 -8.09 -2.32
N ALA A 14 -2.47 -9.22 -1.81
CA ALA A 14 -1.18 -9.77 -2.24
C ALA A 14 -1.11 -9.97 -3.77
N ASN A 15 -2.16 -10.57 -4.35
CA ASN A 15 -2.24 -10.75 -5.81
C ASN A 15 -2.38 -9.44 -6.59
N ARG A 16 -2.99 -8.41 -6.00
CA ARG A 16 -3.06 -7.06 -6.60
C ARG A 16 -1.67 -6.42 -6.63
N ILE A 17 -0.98 -6.44 -5.49
CA ILE A 17 0.37 -5.86 -5.35
C ILE A 17 1.35 -6.60 -6.26
N LEU A 18 1.36 -7.94 -6.23
CA LEU A 18 2.27 -8.74 -7.05
C LEU A 18 2.13 -8.45 -8.55
N ARG A 19 0.90 -8.29 -9.06
CA ARG A 19 0.67 -7.90 -10.46
C ARG A 19 1.28 -6.53 -10.76
N ARG A 20 1.05 -5.55 -9.90
CA ARG A 20 1.62 -4.20 -10.08
C ARG A 20 3.15 -4.20 -9.98
N THR A 21 3.72 -4.96 -9.05
CA THR A 21 5.17 -5.11 -8.90
C THR A 21 5.80 -5.81 -10.09
N ARG A 22 5.12 -6.80 -10.68
CA ARG A 22 5.55 -7.40 -11.94
C ARG A 22 5.57 -6.38 -13.07
N ASP A 23 4.51 -5.60 -13.23
CA ASP A 23 4.43 -4.59 -14.29
C ASP A 23 5.52 -3.52 -14.10
N TYR A 24 5.76 -3.10 -12.85
CA TYR A 24 6.89 -2.22 -12.50
C TYR A 24 8.24 -2.84 -12.89
N ALA A 25 8.47 -4.10 -12.54
CA ALA A 25 9.72 -4.81 -12.81
C ALA A 25 9.97 -5.01 -14.31
N GLN A 26 8.93 -5.26 -15.10
CA GLN A 26 9.04 -5.38 -16.55
C GLN A 26 9.55 -4.09 -17.20
N VAL A 27 9.11 -2.92 -16.70
CA VAL A 27 9.51 -1.62 -17.26
C VAL A 27 10.84 -1.14 -16.67
N LYS A 28 11.10 -1.37 -15.38
CA LYS A 28 12.19 -0.72 -14.64
C LYS A 28 13.27 -1.66 -14.08
N ALA A 29 13.08 -2.98 -14.13
CA ALA A 29 13.96 -3.95 -13.47
C ALA A 29 14.17 -5.26 -14.27
N GLN A 30 14.19 -5.19 -15.61
CA GLN A 30 14.48 -6.34 -16.48
C GLN A 30 13.57 -7.57 -16.22
N GLY A 31 12.35 -7.35 -15.73
CA GLY A 31 11.36 -8.39 -15.46
C GLY A 31 11.64 -9.26 -14.22
N LYS A 32 12.69 -8.98 -13.45
CA LYS A 32 12.99 -9.71 -12.20
C LYS A 32 12.51 -8.92 -10.98
N ILE A 33 11.85 -9.62 -10.06
CA ILE A 33 11.41 -9.05 -8.78
C ILE A 33 12.37 -9.53 -7.70
N ASP A 34 13.19 -8.63 -7.19
CA ASP A 34 13.94 -8.81 -5.95
C ASP A 34 13.34 -7.92 -4.84
N GLU A 35 13.94 -7.93 -3.65
CA GLU A 35 13.47 -7.16 -2.51
C GLU A 35 13.53 -5.64 -2.74
N THR A 36 14.55 -5.16 -3.45
CA THR A 36 14.72 -3.73 -3.75
C THR A 36 13.67 -3.26 -4.76
N VAL A 37 13.40 -4.07 -5.77
CA VAL A 37 12.37 -3.82 -6.79
C VAL A 37 10.97 -3.86 -6.17
N ALA A 38 10.72 -4.83 -5.28
CA ALA A 38 9.46 -4.91 -4.55
C ALA A 38 9.23 -3.65 -3.69
N LYS A 39 10.25 -3.23 -2.93
CA LYS A 39 10.19 -2.01 -2.11
C LYS A 39 9.94 -0.76 -2.95
N ALA A 40 10.71 -0.54 -4.02
CA ALA A 40 10.55 0.60 -4.90
C ALA A 40 9.18 0.60 -5.61
N SER A 41 8.68 -0.58 -6.00
CA SER A 41 7.33 -0.72 -6.56
C SER A 41 6.25 -0.33 -5.55
N LEU A 42 6.38 -0.76 -4.29
CA LEU A 42 5.42 -0.47 -3.23
C LEU A 42 5.41 1.02 -2.88
N GLU A 43 6.58 1.65 -2.80
CA GLU A 43 6.73 3.10 -2.63
C GLU A 43 6.08 3.86 -3.80
N SER A 44 6.31 3.42 -5.04
CA SER A 44 5.66 4.01 -6.22
C SER A 44 4.14 3.82 -6.25
N LEU A 45 3.60 2.84 -5.53
CA LEU A 45 2.16 2.62 -5.38
C LEU A 45 1.57 3.39 -4.19
N GLY A 46 2.40 4.15 -3.45
CA GLY A 46 1.98 4.82 -2.23
C GLY A 46 1.65 3.85 -1.10
N ILE A 47 2.19 2.63 -1.09
CA ILE A 47 1.93 1.64 -0.03
C ILE A 47 3.05 1.70 0.99
N ASP A 48 2.74 2.08 2.23
CA ASP A 48 3.74 2.17 3.31
C ASP A 48 4.09 0.80 3.91
N GLU A 49 4.97 0.79 4.92
CA GLU A 49 5.45 -0.43 5.57
C GLU A 49 4.36 -1.20 6.31
N HIS A 50 3.24 -0.56 6.65
CA HIS A 50 2.07 -1.18 7.28
C HIS A 50 1.04 -1.66 6.24
N GLY A 51 1.27 -1.40 4.96
CA GLY A 51 0.36 -1.79 3.88
C GLY A 51 -0.82 -0.84 3.70
N LEU A 52 -0.75 0.38 4.26
CA LEU A 52 -1.74 1.42 4.04
C LEU A 52 -1.41 2.15 2.73
N ASP A 53 -2.44 2.42 1.94
CA ASP A 53 -2.34 3.28 0.77
C ASP A 53 -2.69 4.74 1.10
N ASP A 54 -2.63 5.61 0.08
CA ASP A 54 -2.92 7.04 0.26
C ASP A 54 -4.34 7.30 0.77
N MET A 55 -5.31 6.47 0.37
CA MET A 55 -6.70 6.62 0.84
C MET A 55 -6.81 6.23 2.31
N ASP A 56 -6.22 5.11 2.70
CA ASP A 56 -6.18 4.67 4.11
C ASP A 56 -5.57 5.79 5.00
N ARG A 57 -4.44 6.37 4.58
CA ARG A 57 -3.80 7.48 5.31
C ARG A 57 -4.61 8.76 5.31
N ALA A 58 -5.28 9.10 4.20
CA ALA A 58 -6.13 10.27 4.12
C ALA A 58 -7.33 10.18 5.08
N ILE A 59 -7.92 9.00 5.24
CA ILE A 59 -9.00 8.76 6.21
C ILE A 59 -8.49 8.97 7.63
N LEU A 60 -7.33 8.39 7.98
CA LEU A 60 -6.73 8.56 9.31
C LEU A 60 -6.36 10.02 9.59
N ALA A 61 -5.77 10.71 8.62
CA ALA A 61 -5.45 12.12 8.73
C ALA A 61 -6.72 12.97 8.93
N ALA A 62 -7.80 12.69 8.18
CA ALA A 62 -9.07 13.38 8.37
C ALA A 62 -9.66 13.16 9.77
N LEU A 63 -9.56 11.95 10.32
CA LEU A 63 -9.98 11.66 11.70
C LEU A 63 -9.19 12.49 12.72
N ILE A 64 -7.88 12.60 12.55
CA ILE A 64 -7.00 13.35 13.45
C ILE A 64 -7.26 14.86 13.29
N ASP A 65 -7.17 15.38 12.08
CA ASP A 65 -7.12 16.83 11.84
C ASP A 65 -8.50 17.48 11.93
N LYS A 66 -9.57 16.81 11.48
CA LYS A 66 -10.93 17.38 11.44
C LYS A 66 -11.76 17.03 12.67
N PHE A 67 -11.51 15.88 13.28
CA PHE A 67 -12.30 15.37 14.40
C PHE A 67 -11.50 15.24 15.69
N ASN A 68 -10.24 15.70 15.71
CA ASN A 68 -9.33 15.64 16.85
C ASN A 68 -9.16 14.20 17.40
N GLY A 69 -9.26 13.20 16.51
CA GLY A 69 -9.25 11.77 16.86
C GLY A 69 -10.50 11.29 17.61
N GLY A 70 -11.53 12.13 17.73
CA GLY A 70 -12.80 11.81 18.40
C GLY A 70 -13.73 10.92 17.56
N PRO A 71 -14.82 10.41 18.17
CA PRO A 71 -15.79 9.60 17.46
C PRO A 71 -16.52 10.42 16.39
N VAL A 72 -16.56 9.89 15.17
CA VAL A 72 -17.29 10.48 14.03
C VAL A 72 -18.21 9.43 13.40
N GLY A 73 -19.42 9.83 13.02
CA GLY A 73 -20.36 8.97 12.31
C GLY A 73 -19.99 8.83 10.83
N VAL A 74 -20.14 7.64 10.27
CA VAL A 74 -19.84 7.36 8.85
C VAL A 74 -20.78 8.10 7.89
N ASN A 75 -21.96 8.54 8.38
CA ASN A 75 -23.00 9.25 7.61
C ASN A 75 -23.15 10.72 8.02
N SER A 76 -22.20 11.28 8.78
CA SER A 76 -22.28 12.65 9.32
C SER A 76 -21.75 13.70 8.36
#